data_AF-A0A8J7GUC7-F1
#
_entry.id   AF-A0A8J7GUC7-F1
#
_cell.length_a   1.000
_cell.length_b   1.000
_cell.length_c   1.000
_cell.angle_alpha   90.00
_cell.angle_beta   90.00
_cell.angle_gamma   90.00
#
_symmetry.space_group_name_H-M   'P 1'
#
loop_
_entity.id
_entity.type
_entity.pdbx_description
1 polymer ?
#
loop_
_entity_poly.entity_id
_entity_poly.type
_entity_poly.pdbx_seq_one_letter_code
_entity_poly.pdbx_strand_id
1 'polypeptide(L)'
;MLELSTDQRNLLSMCLVGLVDEYGPGDLDALIFRDPLGRFGVGPGPQAPAGCEPVVTRAMVDRLMVTHVFVPQDFQSPAQLASFVETLCQAVRLP
;
A
#
# COMPACT_ATOMS: atom_id res chain seq x y z
N MET A 1 8.18 11.15 -2.77
CA MET A 1 6.72 11.37 -2.80
C MET A 1 6.22 10.67 -4.03
N LEU A 2 5.26 9.76 -3.86
CA LEU A 2 4.68 8.99 -4.96
C LEU A 2 3.60 9.86 -5.63
N GLU A 3 3.91 10.44 -6.78
CA GLU A 3 2.95 11.23 -7.57
C GLU A 3 2.05 10.28 -8.37
N LEU A 4 0.78 10.19 -7.99
CA LEU A 4 -0.20 9.28 -8.60
C LEU A 4 -1.38 10.04 -9.21
N SER A 5 -1.80 9.60 -10.39
CA SER A 5 -3.09 10.00 -10.98
C SER A 5 -4.27 9.50 -10.14
N THR A 6 -5.47 10.01 -10.39
CA THR A 6 -6.70 9.55 -9.72
C THR A 6 -6.91 8.03 -9.88
N ASP A 7 -6.70 7.51 -11.09
CA ASP A 7 -6.84 6.07 -11.36
C ASP A 7 -5.81 5.24 -10.60
N GLN A 8 -4.57 5.73 -10.53
CA GLN A 8 -3.50 5.08 -9.77
C GLN A 8 -3.78 5.09 -8.26
N ARG A 9 -4.35 6.18 -7.73
CA ARG A 9 -4.78 6.23 -6.32
C ARG A 9 -5.90 5.23 -6.06
N ASN A 10 -6.87 5.10 -6.95
CA ASN A 10 -7.94 4.12 -6.83
C ASN A 10 -7.41 2.68 -6.83
N LEU A 11 -6.47 2.38 -7.73
CA LEU A 11 -5.81 1.06 -7.76
C LEU A 11 -5.00 0.80 -6.48
N LEU A 12 -4.25 1.79 -6.00
CA LEU A 12 -3.50 1.67 -4.76
C LEU A 12 -4.41 1.44 -3.55
N SER A 13 -5.55 2.14 -3.47
CA SER A 13 -6.59 1.91 -2.45
C SER A 13 -7.07 0.46 -2.46
N MET A 14 -7.36 -0.10 -3.65
CA MET A 14 -7.77 -1.49 -3.79
C MET A 14 -6.66 -2.46 -3.34
N CYS A 15 -5.41 -2.20 -3.71
CA CYS A 15 -4.28 -3.01 -3.29
C CYS A 15 -4.02 -2.94 -1.79
N LEU A 16 -4.28 -1.79 -1.14
CA LEU A 16 -4.14 -1.65 0.32
C LEU A 16 -5.16 -2.48 1.08
N VAL A 17 -6.42 -2.43 0.64
CA VAL A 17 -7.48 -3.29 1.19
C VAL A 17 -7.11 -4.75 0.98
N GLY A 18 -6.74 -5.13 -0.24
CA GLY A 18 -6.31 -6.50 -0.56
C GLY A 18 -5.11 -6.95 0.26
N LEU A 19 -4.11 -6.09 0.45
CA LEU A 19 -2.93 -6.41 1.25
C LEU A 19 -3.31 -6.72 2.72
N VAL A 20 -4.20 -5.93 3.33
CA VAL A 20 -4.58 -6.12 4.73
C VAL A 20 -5.59 -7.26 4.92
N ASP A 21 -6.43 -7.53 3.93
CA ASP A 21 -7.38 -8.64 3.97
C ASP A 21 -6.71 -9.99 3.69
N GLU A 22 -5.79 -10.05 2.72
CA GLU A 22 -5.11 -11.29 2.29
C GLU A 22 -3.89 -11.63 3.17
N TYR A 23 -3.16 -10.61 3.63
CA TYR A 23 -1.92 -10.78 4.40
C TYR A 23 -2.10 -10.19 5.81
N GLY A 24 -2.06 -11.06 6.80
CA GLY A 24 -2.31 -10.69 8.18
C GLY A 24 -1.13 -9.96 8.84
N PRO A 25 -1.28 -9.55 10.12
CA PRO A 25 -0.23 -8.95 10.95
C PRO A 25 1.13 -9.67 10.93
N GLY A 26 1.15 -10.99 10.69
CA GLY A 26 2.35 -11.80 10.67
C GLY A 26 3.10 -11.83 9.32
N ASP A 27 2.44 -11.45 8.24
CA ASP A 27 2.97 -11.53 6.86
C ASP A 27 3.75 -10.25 6.51
N LEU A 28 4.72 -9.91 7.36
CA LEU A 28 5.41 -8.62 7.35
C LEU A 28 6.06 -8.24 6.00
N ASP A 29 6.48 -9.25 5.24
CA ASP A 29 7.17 -9.11 3.96
C ASP A 29 6.24 -9.07 2.75
N ALA A 30 4.93 -9.30 2.93
CA ALA A 30 3.96 -9.08 1.87
C ALA A 30 4.03 -7.62 1.43
N LEU A 31 3.82 -7.34 0.15
CA LEU A 31 4.01 -5.98 -0.37
C LEU A 31 3.08 -5.62 -1.51
N ILE A 32 2.86 -4.32 -1.65
CA ILE A 32 2.33 -3.74 -2.87
C ILE A 32 3.50 -3.40 -3.78
N PHE A 33 3.43 -3.81 -5.03
CA PHE A 33 4.40 -3.47 -6.08
C PHE A 33 3.74 -2.69 -7.21
N ARG A 34 4.56 -2.02 -8.01
CA ARG A 34 4.16 -1.28 -9.20
C ARG A 34 4.85 -1.84 -10.44
N ASP A 35 4.09 -2.14 -11.48
CA ASP A 35 4.62 -2.61 -12.77
C ASP A 35 5.18 -1.44 -13.63
N PRO A 36 5.89 -1.72 -14.74
CA PRO A 36 6.40 -0.68 -15.65
C PRO A 36 5.33 0.20 -16.31
N LEU A 37 4.07 -0.25 -16.31
CA LEU A 37 2.93 0.50 -16.85
C LEU A 37 2.26 1.37 -15.77
N GLY A 38 2.79 1.37 -14.55
CA GLY A 38 2.29 2.14 -13.42
C GLY A 38 1.06 1.53 -12.74
N ARG A 39 0.78 0.24 -12.94
CA ARG A 39 -0.29 -0.51 -12.26
C ARG A 39 0.21 -1.13 -10.97
N PHE A 40 -0.69 -1.32 -10.00
CA PHE A 40 -0.35 -1.90 -8.71
C PHE A 40 -0.79 -3.37 -8.61
N GLY A 41 -0.08 -4.14 -7.78
CA GLY A 41 -0.43 -5.51 -7.40
C GLY A 41 0.05 -5.82 -5.99
N VAL A 42 -0.42 -6.94 -5.42
CA VAL A 42 -0.01 -7.46 -4.11
C VAL A 42 0.76 -8.77 -4.27
N GLY A 43 1.72 -9.03 -3.39
CA GLY A 43 2.49 -10.27 -3.40
C GLY A 43 2.96 -10.70 -2.01
N PRO A 44 3.29 -11.98 -1.81
CA PRO A 44 3.47 -12.61 -0.50
C PRO A 44 4.84 -12.40 0.16
N GLY A 45 5.82 -11.80 -0.52
CA GLY A 45 7.19 -11.75 0.00
C GLY A 45 8.00 -10.64 -0.64
N PRO A 46 9.19 -10.32 -0.08
CA PRO A 46 9.78 -8.98 -0.15
C PRO A 46 10.30 -8.60 -1.55
N GLN A 47 10.30 -9.55 -2.48
CA GLN A 47 10.70 -9.34 -3.87
C GLN A 47 9.47 -9.16 -4.74
N ALA A 48 9.36 -7.97 -5.33
CA ALA A 48 8.41 -7.73 -6.39
C ALA A 48 8.69 -8.67 -7.59
N PRO A 49 7.66 -9.04 -8.38
CA PRO A 49 7.86 -9.79 -9.62
C PRO A 49 8.87 -9.11 -10.55
N ALA A 50 9.51 -9.88 -11.43
CA ALA A 50 10.53 -9.36 -12.34
C ALA A 50 10.01 -8.16 -13.15
N GLY A 51 10.76 -7.05 -13.12
CA GLY A 51 10.38 -5.79 -13.77
C GLY A 51 9.41 -4.92 -12.97
N CYS A 52 8.95 -5.34 -11.80
CA CYS A 52 8.14 -4.52 -10.91
C CYS A 52 8.99 -3.87 -9.81
N GLU A 53 8.55 -2.72 -9.31
CA GLU A 53 9.16 -2.00 -8.21
C GLU A 53 8.36 -2.23 -6.92
N PRO A 54 8.98 -2.60 -5.79
CA PRO A 54 8.29 -2.64 -4.51
C PRO A 54 7.90 -1.21 -4.09
N VAL A 55 6.66 -1.03 -3.62
CA VAL A 55 6.11 0.28 -3.21
C VAL A 55 6.08 0.39 -1.70
N VAL A 56 5.44 -0.57 -1.04
CA VAL A 56 5.27 -0.59 0.42
C VAL A 56 5.12 -2.02 0.89
N THR A 57 5.76 -2.37 2.01
CA THR A 57 5.54 -3.68 2.66
C THR A 57 4.41 -3.60 3.67
N ARG A 58 3.86 -4.75 4.01
CA ARG A 58 2.84 -4.94 5.03
C ARG A 58 3.33 -4.42 6.39
N ALA A 59 4.60 -4.65 6.75
CA ALA A 59 5.21 -4.04 7.93
C ALA A 59 5.23 -2.50 7.89
N MET A 60 5.46 -1.90 6.71
CA MET A 60 5.41 -0.44 6.56
C MET A 60 3.99 0.09 6.67
N VAL A 61 3.00 -0.62 6.11
CA VAL A 61 1.57 -0.28 6.27
C VAL A 61 1.19 -0.29 7.74
N ASP A 62 1.50 -1.36 8.48
CA ASP A 62 1.24 -1.46 9.92
C ASP A 62 1.89 -0.31 10.70
N ARG A 63 3.16 0.01 10.39
CA ARG A 63 3.86 1.12 11.02
C ARG A 63 3.15 2.46 10.77
N LEU A 64 2.71 2.72 9.55
CA LEU A 64 1.97 3.94 9.20
C LEU A 64 0.64 4.00 9.93
N MET A 65 -0.08 2.87 10.01
CA MET A 65 -1.34 2.79 10.74
C MET A 65 -1.16 3.13 12.22
N VAL A 66 -0.16 2.55 12.89
CA VAL A 66 0.15 2.88 14.29
C VAL A 66 0.56 4.34 14.46
N THR A 67 1.42 4.85 13.57
CA THR A 67 1.97 6.22 13.68
C THR A 67 0.90 7.30 13.46
N HIS A 68 -0.05 7.04 12.55
CA HIS A 68 -1.10 8.00 12.18
C HIS A 68 -2.48 7.64 12.75
N VAL A 69 -2.53 6.68 13.68
CA VAL A 69 -3.75 6.28 14.41
C VAL A 69 -4.87 5.79 13.48
N PHE A 70 -4.50 5.03 12.44
CA PHE A 70 -5.46 4.28 11.63
C PHE A 70 -5.62 2.86 12.16
N VAL A 71 -6.82 2.31 12.00
CA VAL A 71 -7.14 0.91 12.27
C VAL A 71 -7.65 0.22 10.99
N PRO A 72 -7.57 -1.12 10.87
CA PRO A 72 -7.98 -1.82 9.63
C PRO A 72 -9.41 -1.50 9.19
N GLN A 73 -10.32 -1.27 10.14
CA GLN A 73 -11.72 -0.92 9.88
C GLN A 73 -11.87 0.42 9.15
N ASP A 74 -10.90 1.34 9.27
CA ASP A 74 -10.93 2.63 8.59
C ASP A 74 -10.86 2.48 7.08
N PHE A 75 -10.33 1.36 6.57
CA PHE A 75 -10.28 1.09 5.13
C PHE A 75 -11.66 0.85 4.52
N GLN A 76 -12.68 0.57 5.34
CA GLN A 76 -14.08 0.49 4.89
C GLN A 76 -14.70 1.87 4.64
N SER A 77 -14.07 2.94 5.13
CA SER A 77 -14.51 4.33 4.91
C SER A 77 -13.73 4.95 3.75
N PRO A 78 -14.39 5.33 2.63
CA PRO A 78 -13.71 5.93 1.49
C PRO A 78 -12.88 7.17 1.83
N ALA A 79 -13.35 7.98 2.78
CA ALA A 79 -12.65 9.19 3.21
C ALA A 79 -11.39 8.88 4.02
N GLN A 80 -11.46 7.91 4.93
CA GLN A 80 -10.30 7.50 5.73
C GLN A 80 -9.29 6.75 4.86
N LEU A 81 -9.74 5.86 3.97
CA LEU A 81 -8.89 5.17 3.01
C LEU A 81 -8.15 6.17 2.11
N ALA A 82 -8.83 7.19 1.60
CA ALA A 82 -8.20 8.26 0.82
C ALA A 82 -7.14 9.00 1.65
N SER A 83 -7.45 9.36 2.89
CA SER A 83 -6.49 10.01 3.80
C SER A 83 -5.27 9.13 4.09
N PHE A 84 -5.46 7.82 4.25
CA PHE A 84 -4.37 6.87 4.44
C PHE A 84 -3.49 6.77 3.19
N VAL A 85 -4.10 6.70 2.01
CA VAL A 85 -3.38 6.66 0.72
C VAL A 85 -2.52 7.90 0.53
N GLU A 86 -3.03 9.10 0.85
CA GLU A 86 -2.22 10.33 0.81
C GLU A 86 -1.04 10.26 1.79
N THR A 87 -1.28 9.79 3.01
CA THR A 87 -0.24 9.61 4.03
C THR A 87 0.86 8.67 3.53
N LEU A 88 0.45 7.56 2.91
CA LEU A 88 1.36 6.59 2.32
C LEU A 88 2.16 7.17 1.15
N CYS A 89 1.51 7.88 0.23
CA CYS A 89 2.19 8.53 -0.90
C CYS A 89 3.24 9.56 -0.45
N GLN A 90 3.00 10.23 0.68
CA GLN A 90 3.96 11.13 1.31
C GLN A 90 5.10 10.38 2.01
N ALA A 91 4.80 9.26 2.66
CA ALA A 91 5.76 8.44 3.39
C ALA A 91 6.68 7.60 2.51
N VAL A 92 6.19 7.16 1.34
CA VAL A 92 6.99 6.44 0.34
C VAL A 92 7.96 7.44 -0.30
N ARG A 93 9.15 7.52 0.30
CA ARG A 93 10.35 8.05 -0.35
C ARG A 93 11.02 6.88 -1.06
N LEU A 94 11.03 6.91 -2.39
CA LEU A 94 11.99 6.14 -3.16
C LEU A 94 13.41 6.48 -2.63
N PRO A 95 14.31 5.49 -2.55
CA PRO A 95 15.72 5.74 -2.20
C PRO A 95 16.34 6.84 -3.07
#